data_AF-A0AAU6F6X1-F1
#
_entry.id   AF-A0AAU6F6X1-F1
#
_cell.length_a   1.000
_cell.length_b   1.000
_cell.length_c   1.000
_cell.angle_alpha   90.00
_cell.angle_beta   90.00
_cell.angle_gamma   90.00
#
_symmetry.space_group_name_H-M   'P 1'
#
loop_
_entity.id
_entity.type
_entity.pdbx_description
1 polymer ?
#
loop_
_entity_poly.entity_id
_entity_poly.type
_entity_poly.pdbx_seq_one_letter_code
_entity_poly.pdbx_strand_id
1 'polypeptide(L)'
;MSLKYAVLGALLEGEASGYDLAKIFDVSVSNFWAATPQQLYRELERLAADGLIEARVVPQERRPNKRMFTLSATGRADLAAFTAKEPRPTAARDELMVKVQALDVGDVDAVRGHIEERIGWAQGKLARYERVRQHLLGELSEEEFLRDSDRIGPYLTLMRGMFFEEENLRWGRRALEILDRRTAARRGQLP
;
A
#
# COMPACT_ATOMS: atom_id res chain seq x y z
N MET A 1 5.91 7.21 -12.81
CA MET A 1 5.65 7.76 -11.46
C MET A 1 6.91 7.54 -10.63
N SER A 2 7.23 8.39 -9.65
CA SER A 2 8.56 8.41 -9.00
C SER A 2 8.47 8.13 -7.52
N LEU A 3 9.29 7.20 -7.01
CA LEU A 3 9.46 6.89 -5.59
C LEU A 3 9.72 8.15 -4.75
N LYS A 4 10.45 9.12 -5.30
CA LYS A 4 10.57 10.52 -4.84
C LYS A 4 9.34 11.02 -4.09
N TYR A 5 8.18 11.07 -4.74
CA TYR A 5 7.01 11.74 -4.15
C TYR A 5 6.37 10.93 -3.02
N ALA A 6 6.49 9.61 -3.06
CA ALA A 6 6.11 8.76 -1.93
C ALA A 6 7.02 9.03 -0.71
N VAL A 7 8.32 9.21 -0.92
CA VAL A 7 9.29 9.51 0.15
C VAL A 7 9.05 10.92 0.72
N LEU A 8 8.88 11.94 -0.13
CA LEU A 8 8.60 13.30 0.31
C LEU A 8 7.27 13.37 1.09
N GLY A 9 6.24 12.66 0.65
CA GLY A 9 4.95 12.57 1.36
C GLY A 9 5.05 11.89 2.72
N ALA A 10 5.87 10.84 2.84
CA ALA A 10 6.12 10.18 4.12
C ALA A 10 6.80 11.13 5.12
N LEU A 11 7.73 11.97 4.66
CA LEU A 11 8.45 12.96 5.47
C LEU A 11 7.61 14.20 5.86
N LEU A 12 6.35 14.29 5.44
CA LEU A 12 5.45 15.34 5.94
C LEU A 12 5.11 15.20 7.43
N GLU A 13 5.29 14.01 8.02
CA GLU A 13 5.07 13.76 9.45
C GLU A 13 6.08 14.46 10.35
N GLY A 14 7.25 14.75 9.79
CA GLY A 14 8.42 15.19 10.54
C GLY A 14 9.65 14.41 10.13
N GLU A 15 10.69 14.54 10.95
CA GLU A 15 11.94 13.84 10.70
C GLU A 15 11.81 12.32 10.93
N ALA A 16 12.48 11.54 10.09
CA ALA A 16 12.48 10.09 10.19
C ALA A 16 13.84 9.53 9.76
N SER A 17 14.28 8.41 10.34
CA SER A 17 15.40 7.69 9.74
C SER A 17 14.95 6.86 8.55
N GLY A 18 15.93 6.42 7.73
CA GLY A 18 15.64 5.47 6.67
C GLY A 18 15.03 4.15 7.17
N TYR A 19 15.33 3.74 8.40
CA TYR A 19 14.68 2.57 9.02
C TYR A 19 13.23 2.84 9.39
N ASP A 20 12.93 4.02 9.96
CA ASP A 20 11.56 4.42 10.29
C ASP A 20 10.72 4.55 9.01
N LEU A 21 11.28 5.17 7.97
CA LEU A 21 10.67 5.24 6.64
C LEU A 21 10.47 3.86 6.02
N ALA A 22 11.41 2.92 6.15
CA ALA A 22 11.22 1.56 5.64
C ALA A 22 10.01 0.87 6.29
N LYS A 23 9.78 1.09 7.59
CA LYS A 23 8.57 0.60 8.28
C LYS A 23 7.30 1.27 7.76
N ILE A 24 7.31 2.59 7.60
CA ILE A 24 6.17 3.34 7.02
C ILE A 24 5.86 2.82 5.62
N PHE A 25 6.90 2.60 4.81
CA PHE A 25 6.76 2.11 3.44
C PHE A 25 6.16 0.72 3.38
N ASP A 26 6.66 -0.17 4.24
CA ASP A 26 6.14 -1.51 4.35
C ASP A 26 4.65 -1.47 4.76
N VAL A 27 4.27 -0.62 5.72
CA VAL A 27 2.96 -0.64 6.38
C VAL A 27 1.86 0.14 5.68
N SER A 28 2.11 1.38 5.27
CA SER A 28 1.07 2.29 4.75
C SER A 28 1.23 2.55 3.25
N VAL A 29 2.45 2.86 2.80
CA VAL A 29 2.71 3.28 1.41
C VAL A 29 2.62 2.12 0.43
N SER A 30 2.97 0.90 0.85
CA SER A 30 2.92 -0.32 0.03
C SER A 30 1.55 -0.60 -0.58
N ASN A 31 0.47 -0.02 -0.03
CA ASN A 31 -0.87 -0.09 -0.59
C ASN A 31 -0.96 0.51 -2.01
N PHE A 32 -0.25 1.59 -2.28
CA PHE A 32 -0.33 2.32 -3.54
C PHE A 32 1.03 2.52 -4.23
N TRP A 33 2.13 2.22 -3.55
CA TRP A 33 3.46 2.32 -4.10
C TRP A 33 4.39 1.25 -3.54
N ALA A 34 4.75 0.27 -4.37
CA ALA A 34 5.71 -0.76 -4.01
C ALA A 34 7.15 -0.24 -4.18
N ALA A 35 7.96 -0.35 -3.12
CA ALA A 35 9.38 -0.09 -3.17
C ALA A 35 10.13 -1.03 -2.22
N THR A 36 11.27 -1.53 -2.64
CA THR A 36 12.15 -2.30 -1.75
C THR A 36 12.88 -1.35 -0.80
N PRO A 37 13.34 -1.82 0.38
CA PRO A 37 14.18 -1.03 1.26
C PRO A 37 15.42 -0.47 0.53
N GLN A 38 16.04 -1.26 -0.35
CA GLN A 38 17.21 -0.82 -1.11
C GLN A 38 16.87 0.34 -2.06
N GLN A 39 15.70 0.31 -2.71
CA GLN A 39 15.23 1.42 -3.54
C GLN A 39 14.96 2.66 -2.70
N LEU A 40 14.34 2.51 -1.52
CA LEU A 40 14.09 3.61 -0.59
C LEU A 40 15.40 4.28 -0.15
N TYR A 41 16.40 3.51 0.30
CA TYR A 41 17.68 4.07 0.74
C TYR A 41 18.41 4.80 -0.39
N ARG A 42 18.43 4.22 -1.61
CA ARG A 42 19.02 4.90 -2.78
C ARG A 42 18.30 6.21 -3.11
N GLU A 43 16.97 6.22 -3.00
CA GLU A 43 16.20 7.42 -3.25
C GLU A 43 16.46 8.49 -2.18
N LEU A 44 16.62 8.12 -0.91
CA LEU A 44 16.99 9.07 0.16
C LEU A 44 18.33 9.77 -0.13
N GLU A 45 19.36 9.04 -0.57
CA GLU A 45 20.63 9.66 -0.96
C GLU A 45 20.45 10.64 -2.12
N ARG A 46 19.67 10.25 -3.13
CA ARG A 46 19.40 11.09 -4.30
C ARG A 46 18.65 12.36 -3.93
N LEU A 47 17.59 12.25 -3.12
CA LEU A 47 16.82 13.41 -2.67
C LEU A 47 17.64 14.36 -1.80
N ALA A 48 18.57 13.83 -1.02
CA ALA A 48 19.49 14.65 -0.22
C ALA A 48 20.48 15.40 -1.12
N ALA A 49 21.05 14.72 -2.12
CA ALA A 49 21.92 15.34 -3.12
C ALA A 49 21.18 16.40 -3.97
N ASP A 50 19.91 16.17 -4.27
CA ASP A 50 19.04 17.10 -5.00
C ASP A 50 18.55 18.28 -4.12
N GLY A 51 18.92 18.32 -2.83
CA GLY A 51 18.50 19.37 -1.89
C GLY A 51 17.00 19.36 -1.55
N LEU A 52 16.31 18.24 -1.79
CA LEU A 52 14.88 18.08 -1.51
C LEU A 52 14.63 17.61 -0.08
N ILE A 53 15.60 16.93 0.52
CA ILE A 53 15.59 16.59 1.94
C ILE A 53 16.92 16.95 2.57
N GLU A 54 16.91 17.22 3.86
CA GLU A 54 18.11 17.40 4.67
C GLU A 54 18.45 16.10 5.38
N ALA A 55 19.73 15.80 5.54
CA ALA A 55 20.21 14.63 6.27
C ALA A 55 21.12 15.07 7.43
N ARG A 56 20.78 14.66 8.65
CA ARG A 56 21.60 14.88 9.85
C ARG A 56 22.02 13.56 10.47
N VAL A 57 23.27 13.48 10.93
CA VAL A 57 23.79 12.30 11.64
C VAL A 57 23.58 12.51 13.14
N VAL A 58 22.95 11.54 13.78
CA VAL A 58 22.74 11.48 15.23
C VAL A 58 23.68 10.43 15.80
N PRO A 59 24.71 10.84 16.58
CA PRO A 59 25.60 9.91 17.23
C PRO A 59 24.85 8.96 18.18
N GLN A 60 25.26 7.70 18.23
CA GLN A 60 24.71 6.72 19.18
C GLN A 60 25.87 5.99 19.89
N GLU A 61 25.76 5.77 21.21
CA GLU A 61 26.86 5.21 22.00
C GLU A 61 27.09 3.71 21.77
N ARG A 62 26.01 2.94 21.61
CA ARG A 62 26.03 1.46 21.54
C ARG A 62 25.51 0.89 20.22
N ARG A 63 25.26 1.76 19.24
CA ARG A 63 24.68 1.42 17.92
C ARG A 63 25.35 2.28 16.85
N PRO A 64 25.31 1.87 15.57
CA PRO A 64 25.74 2.74 14.48
C PRO A 64 24.97 4.06 14.50
N ASN A 65 25.63 5.16 14.12
CA ASN A 65 25.00 6.48 14.07
C ASN A 65 23.72 6.44 13.23
N LYS A 66 22.67 7.14 13.69
CA LYS A 66 21.38 7.20 13.02
C LYS A 66 21.36 8.38 12.07
N ARG A 67 21.10 8.15 10.77
CA ARG A 67 20.80 9.23 9.83
C ARG A 67 19.32 9.58 9.90
N MET A 68 19.03 10.82 10.23
CA MET A 68 17.68 11.40 10.23
C MET A 68 17.51 12.26 8.98
N PHE A 69 16.35 12.14 8.37
CA PHE A 69 15.98 12.87 7.17
C PHE A 69 14.79 13.77 7.44
N THR A 70 14.83 14.99 6.91
CA THR A 70 13.77 15.98 7.08
C THR A 70 13.44 16.60 5.72
N LEU A 71 12.15 16.83 5.46
CA LEU A 71 11.71 17.49 4.25
C LEU A 71 12.13 18.97 4.25
N SER A 72 12.90 19.39 3.23
CA SER A 72 13.33 20.79 3.05
C SER A 72 12.20 21.69 2.55
N ALA A 73 12.40 23.01 2.57
CA ALA A 73 11.47 23.96 1.96
C ALA A 73 11.30 23.71 0.44
N THR A 74 12.40 23.44 -0.26
CA THR A 74 12.39 23.10 -1.70
C THR A 74 11.64 21.80 -1.96
N GLY A 75 11.84 20.79 -1.11
CA GLY A 75 11.10 19.52 -1.16
C GLY A 75 9.60 19.69 -0.95
N ARG A 76 9.20 20.55 -0.01
CA ARG A 76 7.78 20.90 0.22
C ARG A 76 7.17 21.57 -1.01
N ALA A 77 7.85 22.55 -1.59
CA ALA A 77 7.38 23.24 -2.79
C ALA A 77 7.26 22.30 -4.00
N ASP A 78 8.26 21.42 -4.20
CA ASP A 78 8.25 20.43 -5.29
C ASP A 78 7.13 19.38 -5.12
N LEU A 79 6.87 18.92 -3.88
CA LEU A 79 5.76 18.02 -3.58
C LEU A 79 4.41 18.70 -3.80
N ALA A 80 4.24 19.95 -3.38
CA ALA A 80 3.01 20.72 -3.62
C ALA A 80 2.77 20.96 -5.12
N ALA A 81 3.82 21.26 -5.88
CA ALA A 81 3.71 21.37 -7.34
C ALA A 81 3.34 20.04 -8.00
N PHE A 82 3.75 18.91 -7.41
CA PHE A 82 3.39 17.59 -7.90
C PHE A 82 1.91 17.24 -7.68
N THR A 83 1.32 17.62 -6.54
CA THR A 83 -0.11 17.34 -6.28
C THR A 83 -1.05 18.08 -7.22
N ALA A 84 -0.61 19.19 -7.81
CA ALA A 84 -1.37 19.94 -8.81
C ALA A 84 -1.28 19.35 -10.23
N LYS A 85 -0.39 18.37 -10.47
CA LYS A 85 -0.23 17.75 -11.80
C LYS A 85 -1.27 16.66 -12.00
N GLU A 86 -1.78 16.56 -13.23
CA GLU A 86 -2.71 15.48 -13.60
C GLU A 86 -2.06 14.10 -13.37
N PRO A 87 -2.70 13.21 -12.60
CA PRO A 87 -2.19 11.88 -12.40
C PRO A 87 -2.33 11.07 -13.69
N ARG A 88 -1.33 10.21 -13.97
CA ARG A 88 -1.49 9.22 -15.04
C ARG A 88 -2.52 8.18 -14.61
N PRO A 89 -3.38 7.70 -15.53
CA PRO A 89 -4.28 6.59 -15.24
C PRO A 89 -3.52 5.38 -14.71
N THR A 90 -4.08 4.75 -13.68
CA THR A 90 -3.55 3.48 -13.16
C THR A 90 -3.81 2.37 -14.17
N ALA A 91 -2.75 1.71 -14.64
CA ALA A 91 -2.88 0.53 -15.49
C ALA A 91 -3.03 -0.73 -14.63
N ALA A 92 -4.20 -1.38 -14.70
CA ALA A 92 -4.42 -2.66 -14.04
C ALA A 92 -3.64 -3.77 -14.78
N ARG A 93 -2.77 -4.49 -14.05
CA ARG A 93 -2.07 -5.68 -14.54
C ARG A 93 -2.26 -6.79 -13.51
N ASP A 94 -3.23 -7.66 -13.76
CA ASP A 94 -3.60 -8.72 -12.83
C ASP A 94 -3.61 -10.08 -13.53
N GLU A 95 -2.56 -10.87 -13.29
CA GLU A 95 -2.39 -12.20 -13.88
C GLU A 95 -3.51 -13.16 -13.47
N LEU A 96 -4.04 -13.05 -12.24
CA LEU A 96 -5.13 -13.90 -11.79
C LEU A 96 -6.40 -13.63 -12.61
N MET A 97 -6.67 -12.37 -12.97
CA MET A 97 -7.83 -12.06 -13.80
C MET A 97 -7.73 -12.69 -15.19
N VAL A 98 -6.52 -12.75 -15.77
CA VAL A 98 -6.29 -13.45 -17.04
C VAL A 98 -6.55 -14.95 -16.89
N LYS A 99 -6.09 -15.57 -15.79
CA LYS A 99 -6.35 -16.98 -15.48
C LYS A 99 -7.84 -17.26 -15.29
N VAL A 100 -8.56 -16.38 -14.59
CA VAL A 100 -10.02 -16.47 -14.41
C VAL A 100 -10.76 -16.31 -15.74
N GLN A 101 -10.32 -15.40 -16.60
CA GLN A 101 -10.88 -15.25 -17.95
C GLN A 101 -10.68 -16.52 -18.80
N ALA A 102 -9.54 -17.20 -18.64
CA ALA A 102 -9.19 -18.41 -19.38
C ALA A 102 -9.71 -19.72 -18.73
N LEU A 103 -10.61 -19.63 -17.74
CA LEU A 103 -11.05 -20.78 -16.95
C LEU A 103 -11.74 -21.86 -17.78
N ASP A 104 -12.33 -21.51 -18.93
CA ASP A 104 -13.00 -22.46 -19.84
C ASP A 104 -12.04 -23.44 -20.53
N VAL A 105 -10.74 -23.13 -20.58
CA VAL A 105 -9.71 -23.99 -21.21
C VAL A 105 -8.64 -24.48 -20.22
N GLY A 106 -8.72 -24.05 -18.96
CA GLY A 106 -7.69 -24.27 -17.95
C GLY A 106 -8.09 -25.24 -16.84
N ASP A 107 -7.19 -25.39 -15.87
CA ASP A 107 -7.41 -26.15 -14.63
C ASP A 107 -8.24 -25.32 -13.64
N VAL A 108 -9.51 -25.70 -13.48
CA VAL A 108 -10.47 -25.01 -12.60
C VAL A 108 -10.06 -25.10 -11.13
N ASP A 109 -9.52 -26.24 -10.69
CA ASP A 109 -9.13 -26.44 -9.29
C ASP A 109 -7.88 -25.61 -8.96
N ALA A 110 -6.93 -25.50 -9.88
CA ALA A 110 -5.78 -24.61 -9.73
C ALA A 110 -6.20 -23.13 -9.63
N VAL A 111 -7.11 -22.67 -10.50
CA VAL A 111 -7.60 -21.28 -10.45
C VAL A 111 -8.40 -21.04 -9.16
N ARG A 112 -9.20 -22.01 -8.71
CA ARG A 112 -9.89 -21.97 -7.41
C ARG A 112 -8.89 -21.75 -6.28
N GLY A 113 -7.80 -22.52 -6.24
CA GLY A 113 -6.72 -22.35 -5.27
C GLY A 113 -6.10 -20.95 -5.29
N HIS A 114 -5.84 -20.38 -6.47
CA HIS A 114 -5.33 -19.00 -6.57
C HIS A 114 -6.31 -17.93 -6.05
N ILE A 115 -7.61 -18.15 -6.21
CA ILE A 115 -8.64 -17.26 -5.63
C ILE A 115 -8.63 -17.37 -4.10
N GLU A 116 -8.52 -18.59 -3.56
CA GLU A 116 -8.40 -18.81 -2.11
C GLU A 116 -7.14 -18.15 -1.53
N GLU A 117 -6.00 -18.26 -2.21
CA GLU A 117 -4.76 -17.56 -1.83
C GLU A 117 -4.94 -16.05 -1.81
N ARG A 118 -5.58 -15.46 -2.84
CA ARG A 118 -5.89 -14.03 -2.88
C ARG A 118 -6.79 -13.60 -1.72
N ILE A 119 -7.80 -14.40 -1.38
CA ILE A 119 -8.66 -14.14 -0.21
C ILE A 119 -7.82 -14.12 1.07
N GLY A 120 -6.94 -15.11 1.26
CA GLY A 120 -6.05 -15.17 2.42
C GLY A 120 -5.14 -13.94 2.54
N TRP A 121 -4.54 -13.51 1.42
CA TRP A 121 -3.72 -12.29 1.38
C TRP A 121 -4.54 -11.02 1.70
N ALA A 122 -5.74 -10.89 1.12
CA ALA A 122 -6.63 -9.76 1.38
C ALA A 122 -7.03 -9.67 2.86
N GLN A 123 -7.33 -10.82 3.50
CA GLN A 123 -7.61 -10.88 4.94
C GLN A 123 -6.40 -10.41 5.78
N GLY A 124 -5.20 -10.91 5.45
CA GLY A 124 -3.97 -10.53 6.16
C GLY A 124 -3.68 -9.02 6.03
N LYS A 125 -3.89 -8.45 4.84
CA LYS A 125 -3.74 -7.02 4.61
C LYS A 125 -4.79 -6.19 5.35
N LEU A 126 -6.07 -6.58 5.34
CA LEU A 126 -7.10 -5.88 6.09
C LEU A 126 -6.80 -5.85 7.60
N ALA A 127 -6.37 -6.98 8.17
CA ALA A 127 -5.98 -7.04 9.57
C ALA A 127 -4.77 -6.13 9.89
N ARG A 128 -3.90 -5.88 8.92
CA ARG A 128 -2.82 -4.90 9.05
C ARG A 128 -3.33 -3.48 8.92
N TYR A 129 -4.16 -3.18 7.93
CA TYR A 129 -4.73 -1.85 7.72
C TYR A 129 -5.57 -1.40 8.91
N GLU A 130 -6.31 -2.31 9.55
CA GLU A 130 -7.06 -1.96 10.77
C GLU A 130 -6.13 -1.53 11.91
N ARG A 131 -4.98 -2.19 12.09
CA ARG A 131 -3.97 -1.74 13.08
C ARG A 131 -3.39 -0.38 12.75
N VAL A 132 -3.19 -0.07 11.47
CA VAL A 132 -2.75 1.27 11.03
C VAL A 132 -3.85 2.30 11.27
N ARG A 133 -5.10 1.96 10.99
CA ARG A 133 -6.26 2.82 11.22
C ARG A 133 -6.37 3.16 12.70
N GLN A 134 -6.30 2.18 13.58
CA GLN A 134 -6.29 2.38 15.03
C GLN A 134 -5.13 3.29 15.48
N HIS A 135 -3.94 3.09 14.93
CA HIS A 135 -2.80 3.94 15.24
C HIS A 135 -2.97 5.39 14.77
N LEU A 136 -3.54 5.60 13.57
CA LEU A 136 -3.80 6.93 13.02
C LEU A 136 -4.88 7.68 13.80
N LEU A 137 -5.96 7.00 14.18
CA LEU A 137 -7.06 7.60 14.93
C LEU A 137 -6.64 7.92 16.37
N GLY A 138 -5.76 7.11 16.97
CA GLY A 138 -5.36 7.27 18.35
C GLY A 138 -6.55 7.12 19.29
N GLU A 139 -6.84 8.17 20.07
CA GLU A 139 -7.99 8.22 20.97
C GLU A 139 -9.23 8.86 20.34
N LEU A 140 -9.10 9.45 19.14
CA LEU A 140 -10.19 10.13 18.46
C LEU A 140 -11.15 9.11 17.84
N SER A 141 -12.45 9.47 17.82
CA SER A 141 -13.37 8.80 16.92
C SER A 141 -13.00 9.09 15.46
N GLU A 142 -13.43 8.22 14.55
CA GLU A 142 -13.19 8.43 13.12
C GLU A 142 -13.85 9.72 12.60
N GLU A 143 -15.02 10.08 13.13
CA GLU A 143 -15.70 11.31 12.74
C GLU A 143 -14.93 12.56 13.18
N GLU A 144 -14.41 12.57 14.41
CA GLU A 144 -13.56 13.66 14.91
C GLU A 144 -12.26 13.77 14.09
N PHE A 145 -11.59 12.64 13.85
CA PHE A 145 -10.37 12.63 13.04
C PHE A 145 -10.63 13.18 11.62
N LEU A 146 -11.73 12.77 10.98
CA LEU A 146 -12.09 13.22 9.64
C LEU A 146 -12.42 14.71 9.57
N ARG A 147 -12.96 15.26 10.65
CA ARG A 147 -13.35 16.68 10.74
C ARG A 147 -12.16 17.58 11.02
N ASP A 148 -11.29 17.17 11.94
CA ASP A 148 -10.37 18.08 12.62
C ASP A 148 -8.88 17.81 12.29
N SER A 149 -8.55 16.70 11.62
CA SER A 149 -7.15 16.36 11.31
C SER A 149 -6.58 17.17 10.14
N ASP A 150 -5.51 17.91 10.40
CA ASP A 150 -4.73 18.60 9.35
C ASP A 150 -4.10 17.62 8.35
N ARG A 151 -3.77 16.40 8.79
CA ARG A 151 -3.05 15.39 7.98
C ARG A 151 -3.96 14.24 7.59
N ILE A 152 -4.95 14.55 6.76
CA ILE A 152 -5.97 13.60 6.31
C ILE A 152 -5.49 12.61 5.24
N GLY A 153 -4.46 12.97 4.45
CA GLY A 153 -3.97 12.19 3.30
C GLY A 153 -3.65 10.72 3.60
N PRO A 154 -2.84 10.38 4.62
CA PRO A 154 -2.53 9.00 4.99
C PRO A 154 -3.79 8.16 5.26
N TYR A 155 -4.77 8.73 5.97
CA TYR A 155 -6.03 8.04 6.25
C TYR A 155 -6.85 7.79 4.97
N LEU A 156 -6.96 8.77 4.06
CA LEU A 156 -7.66 8.56 2.78
C LEU A 156 -7.02 7.47 1.91
N THR A 157 -5.68 7.41 1.89
CA THR A 157 -4.98 6.33 1.18
C THR A 157 -5.14 4.98 1.86
N LEU A 158 -5.20 4.93 3.18
CA LEU A 158 -5.47 3.71 3.94
C LEU A 158 -6.89 3.21 3.67
N MET A 159 -7.88 4.09 3.75
CA MET A 159 -9.29 3.78 3.43
C MET A 159 -9.42 3.18 2.03
N ARG A 160 -8.75 3.78 1.03
CA ARG A 160 -8.75 3.22 -0.33
C ARG A 160 -8.17 1.80 -0.40
N GLY A 161 -7.17 1.50 0.41
CA GLY A 161 -6.61 0.15 0.54
C GLY A 161 -7.56 -0.83 1.21
N MET A 162 -8.22 -0.42 2.28
CA MET A 162 -9.23 -1.23 2.96
C MET A 162 -10.37 -1.60 2.01
N PHE A 163 -10.95 -0.61 1.31
CA PHE A 163 -11.99 -0.87 0.30
C PHE A 163 -11.52 -1.81 -0.82
N PHE A 164 -10.26 -1.71 -1.23
CA PHE A 164 -9.71 -2.61 -2.24
C PHE A 164 -9.72 -4.06 -1.77
N GLU A 165 -9.21 -4.31 -0.57
CA GLU A 165 -9.08 -5.66 -0.06
C GLU A 165 -10.43 -6.23 0.37
N GLU A 166 -11.36 -5.41 0.86
CA GLU A 166 -12.76 -5.80 1.08
C GLU A 166 -13.43 -6.24 -0.22
N GLU A 167 -13.18 -5.54 -1.33
CA GLU A 167 -13.70 -5.94 -2.63
C GLU A 167 -13.05 -7.24 -3.12
N ASN A 168 -11.75 -7.44 -2.91
CA ASN A 168 -11.09 -8.72 -3.20
C ASN A 168 -11.74 -9.89 -2.43
N LEU A 169 -12.09 -9.69 -1.15
CA LEU A 169 -12.80 -10.69 -0.37
C LEU A 169 -14.21 -10.96 -0.90
N ARG A 170 -14.94 -9.89 -1.23
CA ARG A 170 -16.31 -9.98 -1.74
C ARG A 170 -16.35 -10.71 -3.08
N TRP A 171 -15.51 -10.29 -4.02
CA TRP A 171 -15.36 -10.91 -5.32
C TRP A 171 -14.90 -12.37 -5.19
N GLY A 172 -13.84 -12.63 -4.42
CA GLY A 172 -13.26 -13.96 -4.29
C GLY A 172 -14.26 -14.97 -3.75
N ARG A 173 -14.97 -14.64 -2.67
CA ARG A 173 -16.02 -15.51 -2.10
C ARG A 173 -17.13 -15.79 -3.10
N ARG A 174 -17.56 -14.76 -3.84
CA ARG A 174 -18.61 -14.92 -4.85
C ARG A 174 -18.16 -15.79 -6.01
N ALA A 175 -16.92 -15.62 -6.47
CA ALA A 175 -16.34 -16.44 -7.53
C ALA A 175 -16.26 -17.92 -7.11
N LEU A 176 -15.76 -18.21 -5.91
CA LEU A 176 -15.69 -19.58 -5.38
C LEU A 176 -17.07 -20.22 -5.28
N GLU A 177 -18.07 -19.50 -4.78
CA GLU A 177 -19.45 -20.00 -4.71
C GLU A 177 -20.00 -20.38 -6.10
N ILE A 178 -19.71 -19.57 -7.13
CA ILE A 178 -20.12 -19.86 -8.51
C ILE A 178 -19.41 -21.11 -9.03
N LEU A 179 -18.10 -21.25 -8.78
CA LEU A 179 -17.32 -22.41 -9.20
C LEU A 179 -17.80 -23.69 -8.53
N ASP A 180 -18.05 -23.67 -7.22
CA ASP A 180 -18.55 -24.82 -6.46
C ASP A 180 -19.91 -25.31 -7.01
N ARG A 181 -20.84 -24.38 -7.28
CA ARG A 181 -22.15 -24.70 -7.88
C ARG A 181 -22.00 -25.31 -9.28
N ARG A 182 -21.09 -24.80 -10.11
CA ARG A 182 -20.85 -25.33 -11.46
C ARG A 182 -20.24 -26.73 -11.42
N THR A 183 -19.31 -26.98 -10.51
CA THR A 183 -18.70 -28.30 -10.31
C THR A 183 -19.74 -29.32 -9.85
N ALA A 184 -20.61 -28.95 -8.90
CA ALA A 184 -21.70 -29.81 -8.45
C ALA A 184 -22.69 -30.15 -9.57
N ALA A 185 -23.11 -29.15 -10.37
CA ALA A 185 -24.00 -29.35 -11.50
C ALA A 185 -23.42 -30.28 -12.56
N ARG A 186 -22.12 -30.14 -12.88
CA ARG A 186 -21.42 -31.02 -13.82
C ARG A 186 -21.30 -32.46 -13.31
N ARG A 187 -21.05 -32.64 -12.01
CA ARG A 187 -20.97 -33.99 -11.40
C ARG A 187 -22.33 -34.70 -11.36
N GLY A 188 -23.42 -33.98 -11.17
CA GLY A 188 -24.78 -34.55 -11.21
C GLY A 188 -25.32 -34.85 -12.62
N GLN A 189 -24.59 -34.46 -13.67
CA GLN A 189 -24.91 -34.74 -15.08
C GLN A 189 -24.08 -35.89 -15.68
N LEU A 190 -23.19 -36.51 -14.89
CA LEU A 190 -22.46 -37.71 -15.30
C LEU A 190 -23.44 -38.92 -15.26
N PRO A 191 -23.55 -39.70 -16.35
CA PRO A 191 -24.42 -40.88 -16.41
C PRO A 191 -23.96 -42.01 -15.47
#